data_AF-A0A950SYV9-F1
#
_entry.id   AF-A0A950SYV9-F1
#
_cell.length_a   1.000
_cell.length_b   1.000
_cell.length_c   1.000
_cell.angle_alpha   90.00
_cell.angle_beta   90.00
_cell.angle_gamma   90.00
#
_symmetry.space_group_name_H-M   'P 1'
#
loop_
_entity.id
_entity.type
_entity.pdbx_description
1 polymer ?
#
loop_
_entity_poly.entity_id
_entity_poly.type
_entity_poly.pdbx_seq_one_letter_code
_entity_poly.pdbx_strand_id
1 'polypeptide(L)'
;RRIDMNPRELEYMIAYQIGALQAMACYAGAKVTHLKPHGALNNMAAEDIDLALAIGRAIKTVDRNIIYVALAGSAMEKAGRELGLPVAREGFCDRLYDDDGNLTSRKIAGAVLHDPEVVKERVVHMVLNDEIVSRNGKPLRVKLDTLCVHGDEPSGVIVARAAREGLEAAGIRVVPLPEMTLS
;
A
#
# COMPACT_ATOMS: atom_id res chain seq x y z
N ARG A 1 1.18 -9.24 -14.46
CA ARG A 1 2.34 -10.01 -14.98
C ARG A 1 3.60 -9.22 -14.68
N ARG A 2 4.73 -9.87 -14.35
CA ARG A 2 6.03 -9.18 -14.28
C ARG A 2 6.46 -8.81 -15.70
N ILE A 3 6.96 -7.60 -15.88
CA ILE A 3 7.47 -7.08 -17.15
C ILE A 3 8.83 -6.48 -16.82
N ASP A 4 9.89 -7.02 -17.40
CA ASP A 4 11.20 -6.41 -17.26
C ASP A 4 11.20 -5.06 -18.00
N MET A 5 11.67 -4.02 -17.32
CA MET A 5 11.56 -2.65 -17.80
C MET A 5 12.78 -1.86 -17.35
N ASN A 6 13.34 -1.08 -18.27
CA ASN A 6 14.41 -0.16 -17.91
C ASN A 6 13.87 0.85 -16.87
N PRO A 7 14.55 1.07 -15.72
CA PRO A 7 14.09 2.00 -14.70
C PRO A 7 13.81 3.42 -15.23
N ARG A 8 14.56 3.88 -16.23
CA ARG A 8 14.34 5.19 -16.85
C ARG A 8 13.05 5.24 -17.68
N GLU A 9 12.72 4.17 -18.39
CA GLU A 9 11.46 4.09 -19.13
C GLU A 9 10.27 4.00 -18.18
N LEU A 10 10.42 3.24 -17.09
CA LEU A 10 9.43 3.16 -16.02
C LEU A 10 9.13 4.55 -15.44
N GLU A 11 10.17 5.35 -15.17
CA GLU A 11 10.02 6.72 -14.66
C GLU A 11 9.12 7.58 -15.58
N TYR A 12 9.35 7.54 -16.89
CA TYR A 12 8.50 8.26 -17.85
C TYR A 12 7.07 7.74 -17.91
N MET A 13 6.88 6.41 -17.82
CA MET A 13 5.55 5.81 -17.81
C MET A 13 4.76 6.17 -16.55
N ILE A 14 5.43 6.24 -15.38
CA ILE A 14 4.80 6.69 -14.14
C ILE A 14 4.43 8.16 -14.25
N ALA A 15 5.35 9.01 -14.73
CA ALA A 15 5.07 10.44 -14.89
C ALA A 15 3.88 10.70 -15.81
N TYR A 16 3.80 9.98 -16.94
CA TYR A 16 2.66 10.05 -17.86
C TYR A 16 1.34 9.68 -17.17
N GLN A 17 1.30 8.57 -16.43
CA GLN A 17 0.09 8.11 -15.76
C GLN A 17 -0.36 9.07 -14.65
N ILE A 18 0.57 9.64 -13.89
CA ILE A 18 0.25 10.68 -12.90
C ILE A 18 -0.39 11.88 -13.60
N GLY A 19 0.26 12.41 -14.64
CA GLY A 19 -0.22 13.60 -15.36
C GLY A 19 -1.60 13.39 -15.97
N ALA A 20 -1.83 12.22 -16.59
CA ALA A 20 -3.14 11.88 -17.14
C ALA A 20 -4.23 11.87 -16.06
N LEU A 21 -3.97 11.23 -14.91
CA LEU A 21 -4.94 11.19 -13.81
C LEU A 21 -5.16 12.56 -13.17
N GLN A 22 -4.11 13.37 -13.01
CA GLN A 22 -4.21 14.74 -12.49
C GLN A 22 -5.08 15.63 -13.37
N ALA A 23 -4.93 15.53 -14.70
CA ALA A 23 -5.79 16.26 -15.62
C ALA A 23 -7.27 15.88 -15.45
N MET A 24 -7.56 14.57 -15.35
CA MET A 24 -8.93 14.09 -15.13
C MET A 24 -9.48 14.49 -13.76
N ALA A 25 -8.67 14.41 -12.71
CA ALA A 25 -9.05 14.86 -11.37
C ALA A 25 -9.40 16.35 -11.36
N CYS A 26 -8.65 17.17 -12.10
CA CYS A 26 -8.92 18.60 -12.25
C CYS A 26 -10.29 18.89 -12.86
N TYR A 27 -10.68 18.18 -13.93
CA TYR A 27 -12.04 18.28 -14.51
C TYR A 27 -13.16 17.94 -13.52
N ALA A 28 -12.87 17.05 -12.55
CA ALA A 28 -13.80 16.65 -11.51
C ALA A 28 -13.72 17.55 -10.24
N GLY A 29 -12.90 18.61 -10.23
CA GLY A 29 -12.69 19.44 -9.04
C GLY A 29 -11.94 18.72 -7.90
N ALA A 30 -11.23 17.63 -8.22
CA ALA A 30 -10.48 16.81 -7.30
C ALA A 30 -8.95 16.97 -7.49
N LYS A 31 -8.17 16.37 -6.59
CA LYS A 31 -6.71 16.30 -6.68
C LYS A 31 -6.23 14.87 -6.48
N VAL A 32 -5.21 14.48 -7.23
CA VAL A 32 -4.46 13.25 -6.95
C VAL A 32 -3.60 13.48 -5.72
N THR A 33 -3.80 12.70 -4.66
CA THR A 33 -3.14 12.90 -3.37
C THR A 33 -2.00 11.92 -3.12
N HIS A 34 -2.04 10.77 -3.75
CA HIS A 34 -1.10 9.69 -3.51
C HIS A 34 -0.90 8.84 -4.77
N LEU A 35 0.23 8.15 -4.85
CA LEU A 35 0.51 7.15 -5.85
C LEU A 35 0.81 5.82 -5.16
N LYS A 36 0.16 4.77 -5.63
CA LYS A 36 0.44 3.38 -5.29
C LYS A 36 0.68 2.60 -6.59
N PRO A 37 1.85 1.98 -6.79
CA PRO A 37 2.06 1.11 -7.94
C PRO A 37 1.07 -0.05 -7.93
N HIS A 38 0.64 -0.52 -9.10
CA HIS A 38 -0.36 -1.58 -9.19
C HIS A 38 0.25 -2.96 -9.40
N GLY A 39 -0.33 -3.97 -8.73
CA GLY A 39 -0.15 -5.39 -9.04
C GLY A 39 1.32 -5.83 -9.09
N ALA A 40 1.74 -6.38 -10.23
CA ALA A 40 3.09 -6.91 -10.37
C ALA A 40 4.18 -5.83 -10.23
N LEU A 41 3.91 -4.58 -10.63
CA LEU A 41 4.86 -3.48 -10.47
C LEU A 41 5.09 -3.17 -8.98
N ASN A 42 4.03 -3.20 -8.17
CA ASN A 42 4.14 -3.03 -6.72
C ASN A 42 5.06 -4.09 -6.10
N ASN A 43 4.82 -5.36 -6.44
CA ASN A 43 5.60 -6.46 -5.89
C ASN A 43 7.06 -6.40 -6.36
N MET A 44 7.31 -6.03 -7.63
CA MET A 44 8.65 -5.85 -8.15
C MET A 44 9.38 -4.71 -7.43
N ALA A 45 8.75 -3.54 -7.32
CA ALA A 45 9.33 -2.38 -6.65
C ALA A 45 9.48 -2.58 -5.13
N ALA A 46 8.70 -3.48 -4.52
CA ALA A 46 8.87 -3.84 -3.11
C ALA A 46 10.24 -4.51 -2.85
N GLU A 47 10.74 -5.26 -3.83
CA GLU A 47 11.97 -6.05 -3.77
C GLU A 47 13.18 -5.35 -4.43
N ASP A 48 12.92 -4.49 -5.43
CA ASP A 48 13.92 -3.86 -6.28
C ASP A 48 14.02 -2.34 -6.04
N ILE A 49 15.17 -1.90 -5.52
CA ILE A 49 15.41 -0.50 -5.17
C ILE A 49 15.51 0.41 -6.40
N ASP A 50 15.98 -0.07 -7.54
CA ASP A 50 16.13 0.76 -8.74
C ASP A 50 14.76 1.09 -9.34
N LEU A 51 13.84 0.12 -9.34
CA LEU A 51 12.44 0.34 -9.73
C LEU A 51 11.72 1.25 -8.74
N ALA A 52 11.92 1.05 -7.44
CA ALA A 52 11.35 1.90 -6.40
C ALA A 52 11.81 3.37 -6.53
N LEU A 53 13.11 3.59 -6.75
CA LEU A 53 13.68 4.92 -6.96
C LEU A 53 13.16 5.56 -8.25
N ALA A 54 12.97 4.78 -9.33
CA ALA A 54 12.39 5.29 -10.57
C ALA A 54 10.96 5.81 -10.37
N ILE A 55 10.12 5.05 -9.67
CA ILE A 55 8.76 5.47 -9.32
C ILE A 55 8.80 6.73 -8.46
N GLY A 56 9.62 6.74 -7.41
CA GLY A 56 9.77 7.89 -6.53
C GLY A 56 10.26 9.16 -7.27
N ARG A 57 11.24 9.04 -8.18
CA ARG A 57 11.72 10.19 -8.96
C ARG A 57 10.63 10.74 -9.88
N ALA A 58 9.81 9.87 -10.49
CA ALA A 58 8.66 10.31 -11.28
C ALA A 58 7.66 11.09 -10.41
N ILE A 59 7.28 10.56 -9.25
CA ILE A 59 6.40 11.25 -8.27
C ILE A 59 6.98 12.63 -7.94
N LYS A 60 8.23 12.67 -7.49
CA LYS A 60 8.92 13.90 -7.07
C LYS A 60 8.97 14.96 -8.18
N THR A 61 9.16 14.51 -9.43
CA THR A 61 9.26 15.39 -10.60
C THR A 61 7.91 15.97 -10.99
N VAL A 62 6.84 15.16 -10.97
CA VAL A 62 5.50 15.60 -11.38
C VAL A 62 4.82 16.43 -10.30
N ASP A 63 4.80 15.94 -9.06
CA ASP A 63 4.26 16.67 -7.91
C ASP A 63 4.84 16.09 -6.61
N ARG A 64 5.74 16.86 -5.98
CA ARG A 64 6.44 16.46 -4.76
C ARG A 64 5.53 16.25 -3.54
N ASN A 65 4.27 16.70 -3.60
CA ASN A 65 3.31 16.54 -2.51
C ASN A 65 2.51 15.24 -2.61
N ILE A 66 2.60 14.51 -3.73
CA ILE A 66 1.97 13.19 -3.86
C ILE A 66 2.62 12.23 -2.87
N ILE A 67 1.79 11.62 -2.04
CA ILE A 67 2.19 10.62 -1.06
C ILE A 67 2.54 9.32 -1.78
N TYR A 68 3.76 8.82 -1.57
CA TYR A 68 4.17 7.52 -2.09
C TYR A 68 3.67 6.43 -1.14
N VAL A 69 2.64 5.69 -1.57
CA VAL A 69 2.15 4.51 -0.84
C VAL A 69 3.08 3.35 -1.16
N ALA A 70 3.73 2.83 -0.11
CA ALA A 70 4.73 1.79 -0.19
C ALA A 70 4.33 0.62 0.72
N LEU A 71 4.52 -0.62 0.27
CA LEU A 71 4.46 -1.78 1.15
C LEU A 71 5.42 -1.54 2.33
N ALA A 72 4.92 -1.69 3.56
CA ALA A 72 5.70 -1.38 4.75
C ALA A 72 6.96 -2.25 4.84
N GLY A 73 8.11 -1.64 5.13
CA GLY A 73 9.41 -2.33 5.20
C GLY A 73 10.05 -2.65 3.83
N SER A 74 9.43 -2.25 2.71
CA SER A 74 9.92 -2.57 1.36
C SER A 74 10.97 -1.59 0.82
N ALA A 75 11.57 -1.94 -0.32
CA ALA A 75 12.46 -1.04 -1.07
C ALA A 75 11.76 0.26 -1.50
N MET A 76 10.43 0.26 -1.68
CA MET A 76 9.64 1.47 -1.95
C MET A 76 9.64 2.45 -0.77
N GLU A 77 9.51 1.94 0.46
CA GLU A 77 9.59 2.81 1.64
C GLU A 77 10.97 3.46 1.73
N LYS A 78 12.03 2.66 1.54
CA LYS A 78 13.41 3.17 1.52
C LYS A 78 13.60 4.24 0.45
N ALA A 79 13.17 3.99 -0.78
CA ALA A 79 13.30 4.94 -1.89
C ALA A 79 12.54 6.25 -1.63
N GLY A 80 11.31 6.17 -1.12
CA GLY A 80 10.52 7.35 -0.78
C GLY A 80 11.22 8.23 0.26
N ARG A 81 11.77 7.61 1.32
CA ARG A 81 12.55 8.30 2.35
C ARG A 81 13.83 8.93 1.79
N GLU A 82 14.59 8.19 0.99
CA GLU A 82 15.83 8.67 0.36
C GLU A 82 15.58 9.89 -0.55
N LEU A 83 14.44 9.90 -1.25
CA LEU A 83 14.06 10.99 -2.13
C LEU A 83 13.39 12.17 -1.39
N GLY A 84 13.10 12.04 -0.10
CA GLY A 84 12.43 13.04 0.71
C GLY A 84 10.96 13.24 0.32
N LEU A 85 10.28 12.17 -0.10
CA LEU A 85 8.85 12.17 -0.38
C LEU A 85 8.04 11.89 0.90
N PRO A 86 6.80 12.37 1.00
CA PRO A 86 5.87 11.84 1.98
C PRO A 86 5.56 10.38 1.66
N VAL A 87 5.75 9.49 2.63
CA VAL A 87 5.54 8.04 2.47
C VAL A 87 4.42 7.57 3.39
N ALA A 88 3.51 6.76 2.84
CA ALA A 88 2.53 6.02 3.62
C ALA A 88 2.84 4.52 3.56
N ARG A 89 3.08 3.91 4.73
CA ARG A 89 3.32 2.48 4.88
C ARG A 89 2.02 1.71 4.78
N GLU A 90 1.93 0.88 3.76
CA GLU A 90 0.76 0.08 3.47
C GLU A 90 0.87 -1.31 4.08
N GLY A 91 -0.21 -1.72 4.73
CA GLY A 91 -0.55 -3.12 4.98
C GLY A 91 -1.82 -3.52 4.23
N PHE A 92 -2.28 -4.73 4.47
CA PHE A 92 -3.37 -5.39 3.74
C PHE A 92 -4.25 -6.10 4.75
N CYS A 93 -5.56 -5.80 4.71
CA CYS A 93 -6.53 -6.36 5.65
C CYS A 93 -6.69 -7.88 5.47
N ASP A 94 -6.68 -8.32 4.21
CA ASP A 94 -7.13 -9.63 3.77
C ASP A 94 -6.01 -10.51 3.20
N ARG A 95 -4.75 -10.10 3.34
CA ARG A 95 -3.60 -10.86 2.82
C ARG A 95 -2.74 -11.41 3.94
N LEU A 96 -2.25 -12.63 3.71
CA LEU A 96 -1.18 -13.21 4.49
C LEU A 96 0.20 -12.67 4.06
N TYR A 97 1.12 -12.73 5.01
CA TYR A 97 2.51 -12.29 4.86
C TYR A 97 3.42 -13.48 5.11
N ASP A 98 4.51 -13.54 4.35
CA ASP A 98 5.62 -14.45 4.61
C ASP A 98 6.57 -13.84 5.66
N ASP A 99 7.52 -14.62 6.15
CA ASP A 99 8.40 -14.24 7.28
C ASP A 99 9.38 -13.09 6.96
N ASP A 100 9.49 -12.73 5.69
CA ASP A 100 10.26 -11.60 5.15
C ASP A 100 9.42 -10.32 5.05
N GLY A 101 8.13 -10.36 5.34
CA GLY A 101 7.20 -9.23 5.25
C GLY A 101 6.59 -9.00 3.88
N ASN A 102 6.91 -9.84 2.87
CA ASN A 102 6.23 -9.81 1.59
C ASN A 102 4.86 -10.49 1.68
N LEU A 103 3.98 -10.17 0.73
CA LEU A 103 2.66 -10.80 0.65
C LEU A 103 2.80 -12.24 0.16
N THR A 104 2.19 -13.19 0.88
CA THR A 104 2.12 -14.59 0.47
C THR A 104 1.49 -14.71 -0.91
N SER A 105 2.12 -15.49 -1.78
CA SER A 105 1.67 -15.71 -3.17
C SER A 105 0.21 -16.17 -3.23
N ARG A 106 -0.60 -15.54 -4.10
CA ARG A 106 -2.00 -15.95 -4.33
C ARG A 106 -2.16 -17.38 -4.85
N LYS A 107 -1.07 -18.03 -5.29
CA LYS A 107 -1.08 -19.44 -5.70
C LYS A 107 -1.14 -20.41 -4.51
N ILE A 108 -0.87 -19.92 -3.30
CA ILE A 108 -0.91 -20.69 -2.06
C ILE A 108 -2.34 -20.60 -1.49
N ALA A 109 -2.93 -21.76 -1.16
CA ALA A 109 -4.25 -21.81 -0.54
C ALA A 109 -4.27 -21.03 0.78
N GLY A 110 -5.34 -20.25 0.99
CA GLY A 110 -5.49 -19.40 2.19
C GLY A 110 -4.69 -18.10 2.18
N ALA A 111 -4.00 -17.75 1.08
CA ALA A 111 -3.25 -16.49 0.97
C ALA A 111 -4.14 -15.23 1.00
N VAL A 112 -5.46 -15.41 0.82
CA VAL A 112 -6.49 -14.37 0.94
C VAL A 112 -7.47 -14.80 2.04
N LEU A 113 -7.79 -13.87 2.93
CA LEU A 113 -8.73 -14.05 4.02
C LEU A 113 -10.11 -13.54 3.58
N HIS A 114 -11.13 -14.39 3.69
CA HIS A 114 -12.49 -14.06 3.30
C HIS A 114 -13.44 -13.91 4.50
N ASP A 115 -12.99 -14.29 5.71
CA ASP A 115 -13.78 -14.18 6.94
C ASP A 115 -13.65 -12.76 7.52
N PRO A 116 -14.76 -11.99 7.61
CA PRO A 116 -14.74 -10.62 8.12
C PRO A 116 -14.32 -10.52 9.59
N GLU A 117 -14.65 -11.49 10.44
CA GLU A 117 -14.27 -11.41 11.87
C GLU A 117 -12.76 -11.63 12.03
N VAL A 118 -12.19 -12.57 11.27
CA VAL A 118 -10.73 -12.79 11.25
C VAL A 118 -10.01 -11.53 10.77
N VAL A 119 -10.50 -10.88 9.72
CA VAL A 119 -9.89 -9.64 9.20
C VAL A 119 -10.02 -8.50 10.22
N LYS A 120 -11.18 -8.35 10.84
CA LYS A 120 -11.45 -7.34 11.87
C LYS A 120 -10.48 -7.43 13.04
N GLU A 121 -10.33 -8.62 13.63
CA GLU A 121 -9.38 -8.83 14.74
C GLU A 121 -7.94 -8.53 14.30
N ARG A 122 -7.58 -8.98 13.09
CA ARG A 122 -6.24 -8.80 12.53
C ARG A 122 -5.90 -7.33 12.31
N VAL A 123 -6.77 -6.53 11.70
CA VAL A 123 -6.47 -5.11 11.43
C VAL A 123 -6.36 -4.29 12.70
N VAL A 124 -7.18 -4.59 13.71
CA VAL A 124 -7.09 -3.95 15.03
C VAL A 124 -5.76 -4.29 15.67
N HIS A 125 -5.36 -5.57 15.65
CA HIS A 125 -4.05 -5.99 16.13
C HIS A 125 -2.90 -5.26 15.41
N MET A 126 -2.95 -5.19 14.08
CA MET A 126 -1.92 -4.56 13.27
C MET A 126 -1.68 -3.10 13.66
N VAL A 127 -2.76 -2.34 13.82
CA VAL A 127 -2.68 -0.90 14.09
C VAL A 127 -2.33 -0.62 15.56
N LEU A 128 -2.91 -1.35 16.51
CA LEU A 128 -2.64 -1.11 17.94
C LEU A 128 -1.25 -1.57 18.37
N ASN A 129 -0.76 -2.67 17.79
CA ASN A 129 0.50 -3.27 18.20
C ASN A 129 1.68 -2.89 17.29
N ASP A 130 1.49 -2.14 16.21
CA ASP A 130 2.50 -1.94 15.14
C ASP A 130 3.16 -3.27 14.75
N GLU A 131 2.35 -4.27 14.44
CA GLU A 131 2.83 -5.63 14.19
C GLU A 131 1.97 -6.41 13.20
N ILE A 132 2.62 -7.06 12.25
CA ILE A 132 2.00 -8.05 11.37
C ILE A 132 2.44 -9.45 11.81
N VAL A 133 1.49 -10.36 12.01
CA VAL A 133 1.79 -11.78 12.20
C VAL A 133 1.82 -12.48 10.83
N SER A 134 2.95 -13.10 10.52
CA SER A 134 3.15 -13.88 9.29
C SER A 134 2.30 -15.15 9.29
N ARG A 135 2.20 -15.82 8.13
CA ARG A 135 1.48 -17.10 8.01
C ARG A 135 2.09 -18.23 8.84
N ASN A 136 3.35 -18.11 9.27
CA ASN A 136 4.04 -19.06 10.14
C ASN A 136 3.99 -18.66 11.62
N GLY A 137 3.25 -17.60 11.98
CA GLY A 137 3.14 -17.10 13.34
C GLY A 137 4.30 -16.21 13.79
N LYS A 138 5.21 -15.82 12.88
CA LYS A 138 6.32 -14.91 13.21
C LYS A 138 5.78 -13.48 13.34
N PRO A 139 6.04 -12.78 14.46
CA PRO A 139 5.73 -11.36 14.58
C PRO A 139 6.71 -10.52 13.76
N LEU A 140 6.17 -9.57 12.99
CA LEU A 140 6.92 -8.60 12.18
C LEU A 140 6.59 -7.20 12.69
N ARG A 141 7.54 -6.57 13.40
CA ARG A 141 7.37 -5.21 13.93
C ARG A 141 7.33 -4.21 12.79
N VAL A 142 6.17 -3.60 12.57
CA VAL A 142 5.96 -2.65 11.46
C VAL A 142 4.80 -1.71 11.77
N LYS A 143 5.04 -0.41 11.57
CA LYS A 143 3.99 0.60 11.66
C LYS A 143 3.28 0.73 10.33
N LEU A 144 1.95 0.82 10.36
CA LEU A 144 1.12 0.99 9.17
C LEU A 144 0.42 2.34 9.20
N ASP A 145 0.39 3.03 8.05
CA ASP A 145 -0.31 4.30 7.87
C ASP A 145 -1.59 4.12 7.02
N THR A 146 -1.66 3.04 6.23
CA THR A 146 -2.84 2.70 5.42
C THR A 146 -3.02 1.19 5.30
N LEU A 147 -4.27 0.77 5.14
CA LEU A 147 -4.66 -0.63 5.00
C LEU A 147 -5.41 -0.81 3.68
N CYS A 148 -4.86 -1.63 2.79
CA CYS A 148 -5.47 -1.98 1.53
C CYS A 148 -6.62 -2.96 1.75
N VAL A 149 -7.75 -2.67 1.11
CA VAL A 149 -8.92 -3.54 0.98
C VAL A 149 -9.13 -3.87 -0.50
N HIS A 150 -9.52 -5.09 -0.83
CA HIS A 150 -9.85 -5.48 -2.20
C HIS A 150 -11.36 -5.42 -2.43
N GLY A 151 -11.77 -4.94 -3.60
CA GLY A 151 -13.17 -4.93 -4.05
C GLY A 151 -13.46 -5.95 -5.17
N ASP A 152 -12.48 -6.79 -5.50
CA ASP A 152 -12.54 -7.69 -6.67
C ASP A 152 -13.48 -8.89 -6.45
N GLU A 153 -13.79 -9.22 -5.19
CA GLU A 153 -14.62 -10.35 -4.79
C GLU A 153 -15.91 -9.89 -4.09
N PRO A 154 -17.00 -10.67 -4.14
CA PRO A 154 -18.25 -10.34 -3.43
C PRO A 154 -18.08 -10.10 -1.93
N SER A 155 -17.10 -10.77 -1.31
CA SER A 155 -16.74 -10.63 0.11
C SER A 155 -16.02 -9.31 0.42
N GLY A 156 -15.44 -8.63 -0.58
CA GLY A 156 -14.57 -7.46 -0.37
C GLY A 156 -15.24 -6.32 0.40
N VAL A 157 -16.51 -6.03 0.08
CA VAL A 157 -17.28 -4.98 0.78
C VAL A 157 -17.55 -5.38 2.25
N ILE A 158 -17.84 -6.66 2.49
CA ILE A 158 -18.12 -7.18 3.84
C ILE A 158 -16.85 -7.11 4.69
N VAL A 159 -15.72 -7.53 4.13
CA VAL A 159 -14.40 -7.48 4.77
C VAL A 159 -13.97 -6.03 5.06
N ALA A 160 -14.12 -5.12 4.09
CA ALA A 160 -13.78 -3.72 4.28
C ALA A 160 -14.64 -3.05 5.37
N ARG A 161 -15.93 -3.39 5.44
CA ARG A 161 -16.83 -2.90 6.49
C ARG A 161 -16.39 -3.40 7.87
N ALA A 162 -16.14 -4.70 8.00
CA ALA A 162 -15.71 -5.30 9.28
C ALA A 162 -14.37 -4.72 9.76
N ALA A 163 -13.42 -4.48 8.84
CA ALA A 163 -12.16 -3.82 9.16
C ALA A 163 -12.39 -2.40 9.71
N ARG A 164 -13.24 -1.60 9.06
CA ARG A 164 -13.57 -0.24 9.50
C ARG A 164 -14.26 -0.24 10.87
N GLU A 165 -15.26 -1.10 11.06
CA GLU A 165 -16.00 -1.24 12.32
C GLU A 165 -15.08 -1.66 13.47
N GLY A 166 -14.15 -2.60 13.24
CA GLY A 166 -13.15 -3.00 14.23
C GLY A 166 -12.25 -1.86 14.67
N LEU A 167 -11.71 -1.10 13.70
CA LEU A 167 -10.86 0.05 13.99
C LEU A 167 -11.62 1.13 14.77
N GLU A 168 -12.82 1.48 14.33
CA GLU A 168 -13.64 2.50 15.01
C GLU A 168 -14.04 2.06 16.43
N ALA A 169 -14.41 0.79 16.63
CA ALA A 169 -14.72 0.23 17.94
C ALA A 169 -13.50 0.21 18.89
N ALA A 170 -12.29 0.09 18.35
CA ALA A 170 -11.05 0.21 19.10
C ALA A 170 -10.61 1.66 19.36
N GLY A 171 -11.42 2.66 18.98
CA GLY A 171 -11.12 4.08 19.16
C GLY A 171 -10.16 4.65 18.11
N ILE A 172 -9.93 3.93 17.01
CA ILE A 172 -9.04 4.37 15.93
C ILE A 172 -9.87 5.12 14.88
N ARG A 173 -9.52 6.40 14.66
CA ARG A 173 -10.16 7.22 13.64
C ARG A 173 -9.61 6.88 12.24
N VAL A 174 -10.50 6.50 11.33
CA VAL A 174 -10.16 6.30 9.91
C VAL A 174 -10.27 7.63 9.17
N VAL A 175 -9.17 8.08 8.55
CA VAL A 175 -9.10 9.34 7.82
C VAL A 175 -8.43 9.16 6.45
N PRO A 176 -8.65 10.07 5.48
CA PRO A 176 -7.87 10.12 4.25
C PRO A 176 -6.37 10.36 4.52
N LEU A 177 -5.50 9.85 3.64
CA LEU A 177 -4.05 10.03 3.74
C LEU A 177 -3.59 11.50 3.90
N PRO A 178 -4.19 12.51 3.24
CA PRO A 178 -3.81 13.91 3.46
C PRO A 178 -4.04 14.44 4.89
N GLU A 179 -4.91 13.78 5.67
CA GLU A 179 -5.16 14.12 7.08
C GLU A 179 -4.23 13.36 8.04
N MET A 180 -3.46 12.38 7.55
CA MET A 180 -2.50 11.63 8.34
C MET A 180 -1.22 12.45 8.57
N THR A 181 -0.66 12.36 9.77
CA THR A 181 0.70 12.85 10.02
C THR A 181 1.69 11.76 9.61
N LEU A 182 2.16 11.85 8.37
CA LEU A 182 3.14 10.92 7.81
C LEU A 182 4.57 11.31 8.23
N SER A 183 5.40 10.30 8.47
CA SER A 183 6.78 10.41 8.98
C SER A 183 7.83 10.18 7.92
#